data_AF-A0A1Q9EWP1-F1
#
_entry.id   AF-A0A1Q9EWP1-F1
#
_cell.length_a   1.000
_cell.length_b   1.000
_cell.length_c   1.000
_cell.angle_alpha   90.00
_cell.angle_beta   90.00
_cell.angle_gamma   90.00
#
_symmetry.space_group_name_H-M   'P 1'
#
loop_
_entity.id
_entity.type
_entity.pdbx_description
1 polymer ?
#
loop_
_entity_poly.entity_id
_entity_poly.type
_entity_poly.pdbx_seq_one_letter_code
_entity_poly.pdbx_strand_id
1 'polypeptide(L)'
;MASVSSSPSDAYSEGLGGFLESLAASHGSLGHPQLCQRPCVHMAKRGSCSLGSACRFCHDTHSKAPLKMEKAQREIMQAMRKEDVRTLLIPHIQKRLQQLELTEKAASLLLLFGQELYSDVQHAFKDINQRDLSKLNRFLARLPLLALVKYFPSTSPTTVDAQLDLLRSELDQQRALMQGVVIQL
;
A
#
# COMPACT_ATOMS: atom_id res chain seq x y z
N MET A 1 -21.60 64.21 2.18
CA MET A 1 -20.77 63.60 1.12
C MET A 1 -19.34 63.56 1.63
N ALA A 2 -18.91 62.40 2.13
CA ALA A 2 -17.50 62.08 2.32
C ALA A 2 -17.42 60.55 2.20
N SER A 3 -16.68 60.13 1.18
CA SER A 3 -16.81 58.84 0.52
C SER A 3 -15.98 57.77 1.22
N VAL A 4 -16.57 56.60 1.38
CA VAL A 4 -15.89 55.34 1.64
C VAL A 4 -15.05 54.97 0.41
N SER A 5 -13.76 54.74 0.60
CA SER A 5 -12.89 54.13 -0.42
C SER A 5 -12.05 53.05 0.23
N SER A 6 -12.61 51.84 0.30
CA SER A 6 -11.88 50.61 0.58
C SER A 6 -11.38 50.04 -0.75
N SER A 7 -10.07 49.99 -0.91
CA SER A 7 -9.38 49.46 -2.10
C SER A 7 -9.62 47.94 -2.29
N PRO A 8 -9.77 47.43 -3.53
CA PRO A 8 -10.07 46.03 -3.81
C PRO A 8 -8.82 45.21 -4.19
N SER A 9 -7.77 45.17 -3.34
CA SER A 9 -6.52 44.46 -3.66
C SER A 9 -6.39 43.05 -3.07
N ASP A 10 -7.33 42.59 -2.23
CA ASP A 10 -7.15 41.34 -1.46
C ASP A 10 -7.90 40.12 -2.01
N ALA A 11 -8.52 40.21 -3.19
CA ALA A 11 -9.45 39.18 -3.68
C ALA A 11 -8.83 38.10 -4.60
N TYR A 12 -7.54 38.16 -4.94
CA TYR A 12 -6.96 37.27 -5.97
C TYR A 12 -5.99 36.18 -5.46
N SER A 13 -5.74 36.08 -4.16
CA SER A 13 -4.85 35.06 -3.58
C SER A 13 -5.55 33.76 -3.14
N GLU A 14 -6.89 33.73 -3.06
CA GLU A 14 -7.63 32.55 -2.57
C GLU A 14 -7.97 31.50 -3.67
N GLY A 15 -7.73 31.80 -4.95
CA GLY A 15 -8.15 30.92 -6.06
C GLY A 15 -7.17 29.80 -6.42
N LEU A 16 -5.86 29.99 -6.19
CA LEU A 16 -4.82 29.05 -6.64
C LEU A 16 -4.42 28.04 -5.56
N GLY A 17 -4.48 28.42 -4.28
CA GLY A 17 -4.17 27.53 -3.16
C GLY A 17 -5.12 26.33 -3.07
N GLY A 18 -6.43 26.57 -3.25
CA GLY A 18 -7.43 25.50 -3.20
C GLY A 18 -7.36 24.49 -4.36
N PHE A 19 -6.86 24.91 -5.53
CA PHE A 19 -6.74 24.02 -6.69
C PHE A 19 -5.48 23.13 -6.62
N LEU A 20 -4.38 23.63 -6.06
CA LEU A 20 -3.15 22.85 -5.84
C LEU A 20 -3.29 21.86 -4.68
N GLU A 21 -3.95 22.23 -3.59
CA GLU A 21 -4.24 21.34 -2.45
C GLU A 21 -5.13 20.14 -2.88
N SER A 22 -5.97 20.35 -3.89
CA SER A 22 -6.84 19.34 -4.48
C SER A 22 -6.10 18.32 -5.36
N LEU A 23 -4.84 18.56 -5.75
CA LEU A 23 -4.00 17.58 -6.46
C LEU A 23 -2.91 16.98 -5.57
N ALA A 24 -2.81 17.40 -4.31
CA ALA A 24 -1.77 16.94 -3.40
C ALA A 24 -1.91 15.44 -3.07
N ALA A 25 -0.77 14.77 -2.97
CA ALA A 25 -0.69 13.43 -2.40
C ALA A 25 -1.31 13.43 -1.00
N SER A 26 -2.03 12.35 -0.69
CA SER A 26 -2.68 12.18 0.61
C SER A 26 -1.83 11.32 1.54
N HIS A 27 -2.15 11.31 2.84
CA HIS A 27 -1.64 10.29 3.77
C HIS A 27 -1.88 8.86 3.26
N GLY A 28 -3.00 8.62 2.57
CA GLY A 28 -3.27 7.33 1.94
C GLY A 28 -2.38 6.99 0.74
N SER A 29 -1.70 7.98 0.14
CA SER A 29 -0.77 7.78 -0.97
C SER A 29 0.60 7.27 -0.56
N LEU A 30 0.94 7.30 0.73
CA LEU A 30 2.29 6.94 1.19
C LEU A 30 2.67 5.51 0.79
N GLY A 31 3.84 5.36 0.16
CA GLY A 31 4.35 4.11 -0.38
C GLY A 31 3.65 3.62 -1.67
N HIS A 32 3.02 4.51 -2.43
CA HIS A 32 2.43 4.15 -3.74
C HIS A 32 3.50 3.61 -4.72
N PRO A 33 3.21 2.54 -5.50
CA PRO A 33 1.96 1.78 -5.59
C PRO A 33 1.90 0.51 -4.72
N GLN A 34 2.94 0.24 -3.92
CA GLN A 34 3.13 -1.07 -3.28
C GLN A 34 2.53 -1.15 -1.88
N LEU A 35 2.59 -0.04 -1.13
CA LEU A 35 2.18 0.07 0.26
C LEU A 35 1.08 1.12 0.51
N CYS A 36 0.68 1.87 -0.52
CA CYS A 36 -0.40 2.84 -0.42
C CYS A 36 -1.74 2.19 -0.11
N GLN A 37 -2.65 2.98 0.44
CA GLN A 37 -4.02 2.55 0.68
C GLN A 37 -4.78 2.41 -0.63
N ARG A 38 -6.01 1.87 -0.54
CA ARG A 38 -6.90 1.78 -1.70
C ARG A 38 -7.12 3.17 -2.32
N PRO A 39 -7.40 3.24 -3.64
CA PRO A 39 -7.68 4.51 -4.32
C PRO A 39 -8.83 5.27 -3.67
N CYS A 40 -8.69 6.58 -3.54
CA CYS A 40 -9.74 7.48 -3.09
C CYS A 40 -10.79 7.63 -4.19
N VAL A 41 -12.04 7.27 -3.89
CA VAL A 41 -13.14 7.32 -4.86
C VAL A 41 -13.46 8.76 -5.26
N HIS A 42 -13.32 9.73 -4.35
CA HIS A 42 -13.56 11.14 -4.65
C HIS A 42 -12.51 11.70 -5.59
N MET A 43 -11.23 11.49 -5.27
CA MET A 43 -10.13 11.91 -6.15
C MET A 43 -10.23 11.25 -7.52
N ALA A 44 -10.39 9.93 -7.56
CA ALA A 44 -10.42 9.17 -8.81
C ALA A 44 -11.60 9.52 -9.73
N LYS A 45 -12.77 9.91 -9.18
CA LYS A 45 -13.97 10.21 -9.98
C LYS A 45 -14.17 11.69 -10.27
N ARG A 46 -13.75 12.58 -9.36
CA ARG A 46 -14.05 14.02 -9.41
C ARG A 46 -12.81 14.87 -9.64
N GLY A 47 -11.61 14.30 -9.52
CA GLY A 47 -10.35 15.05 -9.55
C GLY A 47 -10.10 15.88 -8.28
N SER A 48 -10.93 15.73 -7.26
CA SER A 48 -10.83 16.48 -6.01
C SER A 48 -11.34 15.68 -4.82
N CYS A 49 -10.74 15.94 -3.65
CA CYS A 49 -11.16 15.37 -2.38
C CYS A 49 -11.17 16.47 -1.32
N SER A 50 -12.31 16.65 -0.64
CA SER A 50 -12.47 17.68 0.41
C SER A 50 -11.60 17.45 1.66
N LEU A 51 -11.04 16.24 1.82
CA LEU A 51 -10.11 15.93 2.91
C LEU A 51 -8.65 16.31 2.59
N GLY A 52 -8.35 16.71 1.35
CA GLY A 52 -7.00 17.10 0.93
C GLY A 52 -5.93 16.08 1.33
N SER A 53 -4.81 16.58 1.86
CA SER A 53 -3.68 15.78 2.34
C SER A 53 -4.03 14.84 3.50
N ALA A 54 -5.05 15.17 4.31
CA ALA A 54 -5.50 14.35 5.44
C ALA A 54 -6.30 13.09 5.04
N CYS A 55 -6.62 12.92 3.76
CA CYS A 55 -7.33 11.74 3.27
C CYS A 55 -6.53 10.45 3.54
N ARG A 56 -7.18 9.41 4.07
CA ARG A 56 -6.57 8.09 4.33
C ARG A 56 -6.59 7.14 3.12
N PHE A 57 -7.03 7.62 1.96
CA PHE A 57 -7.09 6.85 0.71
C PHE A 57 -6.19 7.45 -0.34
N CYS A 58 -5.54 6.62 -1.14
CA CYS A 58 -4.53 7.08 -2.10
C CYS A 58 -5.15 8.01 -3.17
N HIS A 59 -4.49 9.14 -3.41
CA HIS A 59 -4.88 10.13 -4.41
C HIS A 59 -4.15 9.94 -5.75
N ASP A 60 -3.08 9.14 -5.76
CA ASP A 60 -2.27 8.91 -6.96
C ASP A 60 -3.02 8.07 -7.99
N THR A 61 -2.58 8.17 -9.24
CA THR A 61 -3.20 7.43 -10.34
C THR A 61 -2.87 5.94 -10.25
N HIS A 62 -3.90 5.10 -10.09
CA HIS A 62 -3.76 3.65 -10.18
C HIS A 62 -4.05 3.17 -11.60
N SER A 63 -3.00 2.82 -12.34
CA SER A 63 -3.10 2.39 -13.75
C SER A 63 -3.81 1.05 -13.97
N LYS A 64 -4.04 0.28 -12.90
CA LYS A 64 -4.71 -1.03 -12.96
C LYS A 64 -5.75 -1.13 -11.86
N ALA A 65 -6.89 -1.74 -12.20
CA ALA A 65 -7.88 -2.11 -11.19
C ALA A 65 -7.22 -3.00 -10.13
N PRO A 66 -7.55 -2.83 -8.83
CA PRO A 66 -7.03 -3.69 -7.78
C PRO A 66 -7.29 -5.15 -8.12
N LEU A 67 -6.25 -5.98 -8.10
CA LEU A 67 -6.42 -7.42 -8.26
C LEU A 67 -7.26 -7.93 -7.09
N LYS A 68 -8.49 -8.36 -7.39
CA LYS A 68 -9.38 -8.98 -6.42
C LYS A 68 -9.15 -10.47 -6.46
N MET A 69 -8.97 -11.08 -5.28
CA MET A 69 -9.05 -12.53 -5.19
C MET A 69 -10.42 -12.98 -5.71
N GLU A 70 -10.44 -14.06 -6.47
CA GLU A 70 -11.70 -14.70 -6.86
C GLU A 70 -12.34 -15.39 -5.65
N LYS A 71 -13.65 -15.64 -5.71
CA LYS A 71 -14.39 -16.30 -4.61
C LYS A 71 -13.75 -17.64 -4.24
N ALA A 72 -13.46 -18.49 -5.23
CA ALA A 72 -12.82 -19.79 -5.02
C ALA A 72 -11.43 -19.67 -4.35
N GLN A 73 -10.61 -18.69 -4.76
CA GLN A 73 -9.30 -18.46 -4.15
C GLN A 73 -9.42 -18.05 -2.68
N ARG A 74 -10.41 -17.20 -2.35
CA ARG A 74 -10.67 -16.79 -0.97
C ARG A 74 -11.12 -17.96 -0.12
N GLU A 75 -12.02 -18.80 -0.64
CA GLU A 75 -12.50 -19.98 0.08
C GLU A 75 -11.37 -20.95 0.38
N ILE A 76 -10.45 -21.18 -0.57
CA ILE A 76 -9.25 -22.00 -0.33
C ILE A 76 -8.39 -21.38 0.77
N MET A 77 -8.01 -20.10 0.66
CA MET A 77 -7.18 -19.44 1.68
C MET A 77 -7.84 -19.38 3.06
N GLN A 78 -9.16 -19.35 3.15
CA GLN A 78 -9.91 -19.39 4.41
C GLN A 78 -9.99 -20.80 5.01
N ALA A 79 -10.03 -21.84 4.18
CA ALA A 79 -10.01 -23.23 4.62
C ALA A 79 -8.61 -23.72 5.03
N MET A 80 -7.56 -23.03 4.57
CA MET A 80 -6.18 -23.34 4.93
C MET A 80 -5.90 -23.10 6.41
N ARG A 81 -5.03 -23.95 6.99
CA ARG A 81 -4.43 -23.65 8.29
C ARG A 81 -3.58 -22.39 8.20
N LYS A 82 -3.48 -21.65 9.29
CA LYS A 82 -2.75 -20.37 9.32
C LYS A 82 -1.28 -20.57 8.95
N GLU A 83 -0.70 -21.69 9.35
CA GLU A 83 0.67 -22.10 9.07
C GLU A 83 0.93 -22.26 7.57
N ASP A 84 -0.02 -22.88 6.86
CA ASP A 84 0.06 -23.05 5.41
C ASP A 84 -0.04 -21.68 4.71
N VAL A 85 -0.91 -20.79 5.20
CA VAL A 85 -1.03 -19.43 4.65
C VAL A 85 0.25 -18.62 4.88
N ARG A 86 0.86 -18.71 6.07
CA ARG A 86 2.15 -18.06 6.35
C ARG A 86 3.23 -18.60 5.42
N THR A 87 3.40 -19.93 5.38
CA THR A 87 4.36 -20.62 4.49
C THR A 87 4.18 -20.20 3.04
N LEU A 88 2.93 -20.05 2.59
CA LEU A 88 2.61 -19.62 1.23
C LEU A 88 3.01 -18.16 0.97
N LEU A 89 2.78 -17.24 1.91
CA LEU A 89 2.94 -15.80 1.70
C LEU A 89 4.38 -15.30 1.85
N ILE A 90 5.16 -15.85 2.79
CA ILE A 90 6.55 -15.44 3.07
C ILE A 90 7.40 -15.28 1.80
N PRO A 91 7.50 -16.26 0.90
CA PRO A 91 8.37 -16.13 -0.27
C PRO A 91 7.91 -15.00 -1.21
N HIS A 92 6.61 -14.73 -1.32
CA HIS A 92 6.10 -13.61 -2.12
C HIS A 92 6.40 -12.26 -1.46
N ILE A 93 6.31 -12.17 -0.14
CA ILE A 93 6.66 -10.96 0.63
C ILE A 93 8.15 -10.67 0.48
N GLN A 94 9.01 -11.64 0.74
CA GLN A 94 10.47 -11.51 0.63
C GLN A 94 10.89 -11.11 -0.79
N LYS A 95 10.34 -11.80 -1.82
CA LYS A 95 10.61 -11.46 -3.21
C LYS A 95 10.20 -10.02 -3.55
N ARG A 96 9.06 -9.55 -3.03
CA ARG A 96 8.62 -8.18 -3.29
C ARG A 96 9.49 -7.15 -2.56
N LEU A 97 9.87 -7.42 -1.32
CA LEU A 97 10.81 -6.56 -0.58
C LEU A 97 12.16 -6.45 -1.30
N GLN A 98 12.68 -7.56 -1.82
CA GLN A 98 13.91 -7.58 -2.61
C GLN A 98 13.78 -6.76 -3.90
N GLN A 99 12.68 -6.91 -4.64
CA GLN A 99 12.42 -6.14 -5.87
C GLN A 99 12.28 -4.64 -5.64
N LEU A 100 11.95 -4.22 -4.42
CA LEU A 100 11.81 -2.83 -4.02
C LEU A 100 13.03 -2.31 -3.24
N GLU A 101 14.07 -3.12 -3.10
CA GLU A 101 15.28 -2.78 -2.33
C GLU A 101 14.97 -2.42 -0.86
N LEU A 102 13.92 -3.02 -0.29
CA LEU A 102 13.45 -2.77 1.08
C LEU A 102 13.88 -3.86 2.07
N THR A 103 14.61 -4.89 1.64
CA THR A 103 14.90 -6.08 2.47
C THR A 103 15.54 -5.72 3.81
N GLU A 104 16.54 -4.84 3.82
CA GLU A 104 17.24 -4.43 5.05
C GLU A 104 16.30 -3.64 5.97
N LYS A 105 15.55 -2.68 5.41
CA LYS A 105 14.57 -1.88 6.15
C LYS A 105 13.44 -2.72 6.72
N ALA A 106 13.11 -3.84 6.08
CA ALA A 106 12.08 -4.77 6.50
C ALA A 106 12.59 -5.88 7.44
N ALA A 107 13.83 -5.82 7.94
CA ALA A 107 14.40 -6.87 8.79
C ALA A 107 13.54 -7.17 10.03
N SER A 108 13.05 -6.15 10.73
CA SER A 108 12.17 -6.32 11.89
C SER A 108 10.82 -6.95 11.54
N LEU A 109 10.25 -6.60 10.37
CA LEU A 109 9.02 -7.22 9.87
C LEU A 109 9.24 -8.71 9.53
N LEU A 110 10.35 -9.03 8.88
CA LEU A 110 10.71 -10.41 8.52
C LEU A 110 11.00 -11.25 9.76
N LEU A 111 11.66 -10.69 10.77
CA LEU A 111 11.89 -11.35 12.05
C LEU A 111 10.57 -11.69 12.75
N LEU A 112 9.63 -10.73 12.78
CA LEU A 112 8.31 -10.94 13.35
C LEU A 112 7.58 -12.09 12.65
N PHE A 113 7.59 -12.11 11.32
CA PHE A 113 6.96 -13.20 10.57
C PHE A 113 7.66 -14.54 10.78
N GLY A 114 8.99 -14.54 10.90
CA GLY A 114 9.77 -15.75 11.20
C GLY A 114 9.39 -16.39 12.54
N GLN A 115 9.13 -15.58 13.57
CA GLN A 115 8.64 -16.05 14.88
C GLN A 115 7.27 -16.75 14.81
N GLU A 116 6.49 -16.48 13.77
CA GLU A 116 5.16 -17.07 13.60
C GLU A 116 5.16 -18.32 12.70
N LEU A 117 6.32 -18.72 12.17
CA LEU A 117 6.51 -19.89 11.29
C LEU A 117 6.91 -21.18 12.02
N TYR A 118 7.06 -21.17 13.34
CA TYR A 118 7.63 -22.28 14.12
C TYR A 118 6.78 -23.57 14.21
N SER A 119 5.65 -23.67 13.52
CA SER A 119 4.81 -24.89 13.53
C SER A 119 5.00 -25.75 12.26
N ASP A 120 5.36 -27.02 12.52
CA ASP A 120 5.43 -28.20 11.65
C ASP A 120 5.34 -27.99 10.12
N VAL A 121 6.48 -27.65 9.51
CA VAL A 121 6.67 -27.55 8.05
C VAL A 121 6.48 -28.87 7.32
N GLN A 122 6.58 -30.03 8.00
CA GLN A 122 6.48 -31.36 7.38
C GLN A 122 5.06 -31.68 6.88
N HIS A 123 4.07 -30.92 7.35
CA HIS A 123 2.67 -31.08 6.97
C HIS A 123 2.16 -29.96 6.06
N ALA A 124 3.03 -29.10 5.53
CA ALA A 124 2.61 -27.96 4.74
C ALA A 124 1.80 -28.39 3.50
N PHE A 125 0.65 -27.76 3.30
CA PHE A 125 -0.23 -27.92 2.13
C PHE A 125 -0.83 -29.31 1.90
N LYS A 126 -0.85 -30.21 2.90
CA LYS A 126 -1.39 -31.58 2.74
C LYS A 126 -2.86 -31.60 2.31
N ASP A 127 -3.65 -30.61 2.71
CA ASP A 127 -5.09 -30.55 2.45
C ASP A 127 -5.44 -29.82 1.12
N ILE A 128 -4.45 -29.46 0.31
CA ILE A 128 -4.65 -28.66 -0.91
C ILE A 128 -4.08 -29.39 -2.12
N ASN A 129 -4.86 -29.46 -3.19
CA ASN A 129 -4.36 -30.01 -4.44
C ASN A 129 -3.32 -29.07 -5.11
N GLN A 130 -2.39 -29.66 -5.84
CA GLN A 130 -1.28 -28.94 -6.48
C GLN A 130 -1.72 -27.89 -7.51
N ARG A 131 -2.86 -28.10 -8.20
CA ARG A 131 -3.35 -27.16 -9.21
C ARG A 131 -3.81 -25.85 -8.58
N ASP A 132 -4.54 -25.94 -7.48
CA ASP A 132 -5.06 -24.78 -6.76
C ASP A 132 -3.93 -24.03 -6.04
N LEU A 133 -2.98 -24.76 -5.44
CA LEU A 133 -1.76 -24.17 -4.90
C LEU A 133 -0.96 -23.40 -5.97
N SER A 134 -0.85 -23.96 -7.18
CA SER A 134 -0.17 -23.29 -8.30
C SER A 134 -0.92 -22.04 -8.78
N LYS A 135 -2.26 -22.08 -8.82
CA LYS A 135 -3.08 -20.90 -9.15
C LYS A 135 -2.92 -19.79 -8.11
N LEU A 136 -2.94 -20.14 -6.82
CA LEU A 136 -2.73 -19.19 -5.73
C LEU A 136 -1.34 -18.55 -5.83
N ASN A 137 -0.28 -19.33 -6.01
CA ASN A 137 1.08 -18.80 -6.17
C ASN A 137 1.18 -17.79 -7.33
N ARG A 138 0.59 -18.11 -8.48
CA ARG A 138 0.56 -17.18 -9.64
C ARG A 138 -0.21 -15.91 -9.35
N PHE A 139 -1.30 -16.00 -8.59
CA PHE A 139 -2.10 -14.84 -8.20
C PHE A 139 -1.35 -13.96 -7.19
N LEU A 140 -0.81 -14.55 -6.12
CA LEU A 140 -0.07 -13.86 -5.05
C LEU A 140 1.14 -13.11 -5.60
N ALA A 141 1.88 -13.72 -6.55
CA ALA A 141 3.04 -13.09 -7.18
C ALA A 141 2.74 -11.73 -7.85
N ARG A 142 1.48 -11.45 -8.18
CA ARG A 142 1.03 -10.22 -8.85
C ARG A 142 0.47 -9.17 -7.88
N LEU A 143 0.23 -9.53 -6.63
CA LEU A 143 -0.34 -8.61 -5.64
C LEU A 143 0.68 -7.54 -5.22
N PRO A 144 0.24 -6.33 -4.82
CA PRO A 144 1.10 -5.36 -4.17
C PRO A 144 1.53 -5.85 -2.77
N LEU A 145 2.66 -5.33 -2.28
CA LEU A 145 3.21 -5.73 -0.98
C LEU A 145 2.20 -5.61 0.17
N LEU A 146 1.42 -4.51 0.21
CA LEU A 146 0.40 -4.32 1.24
C LEU A 146 -0.63 -5.44 1.29
N ALA A 147 -1.06 -5.93 0.13
CA ALA A 147 -2.06 -7.00 0.06
C ALA A 147 -1.48 -8.32 0.58
N LEU A 148 -0.24 -8.64 0.21
CA LEU A 148 0.46 -9.82 0.73
C LEU A 148 0.58 -9.79 2.25
N VAL A 149 1.00 -8.65 2.81
CA VAL A 149 1.14 -8.47 4.26
C VAL A 149 -0.23 -8.51 4.96
N LYS A 150 -1.28 -7.91 4.38
CA LYS A 150 -2.64 -7.96 4.96
C LYS A 150 -3.25 -9.35 4.97
N TYR A 151 -2.86 -10.23 4.05
CA TYR A 151 -3.28 -11.63 4.09
C TYR A 151 -2.45 -12.48 5.04
N PHE A 152 -1.34 -11.96 5.56
CA PHE A 152 -0.46 -12.70 6.47
C PHE A 152 -1.12 -12.83 7.86
N PRO A 153 -1.37 -14.06 8.37
CA PRO A 153 -1.98 -14.25 9.68
C PRO A 153 -1.02 -13.90 10.82
N SER A 154 -1.03 -12.65 11.27
CA SER A 154 -0.19 -12.18 12.39
C SER A 154 -0.92 -12.11 13.73
N THR A 155 -0.15 -12.36 14.79
CA THR A 155 -0.56 -12.22 16.19
C THR A 155 -0.38 -10.80 16.72
N SER A 156 0.37 -9.94 16.02
CA SER A 156 0.71 -8.58 16.46
C SER A 156 0.46 -7.54 15.33
N PRO A 157 -0.80 -7.36 14.92
CA PRO A 157 -1.16 -6.51 13.78
C PRO A 157 -0.72 -5.05 13.94
N THR A 158 -0.71 -4.52 15.16
CA THR A 158 -0.26 -3.15 15.45
C THR A 158 1.24 -2.97 15.19
N THR A 159 2.06 -3.96 15.57
CA THR A 159 3.50 -3.97 15.29
C THR A 159 3.75 -4.08 13.79
N VAL A 160 2.97 -4.92 13.08
CA VAL A 160 3.03 -4.99 11.61
C VAL A 160 2.71 -3.64 10.97
N ASP A 161 1.64 -2.97 11.40
CA ASP A 161 1.27 -1.65 10.87
C ASP A 161 2.37 -0.61 11.08
N ALA A 162 2.98 -0.58 12.27
CA ALA A 162 4.12 0.31 12.55
C ALA A 162 5.32 0.04 11.63
N GLN A 163 5.65 -1.22 11.36
CA GLN A 163 6.70 -1.56 10.39
C GLN A 163 6.32 -1.16 8.96
N LEU A 164 5.05 -1.29 8.58
CA LEU A 164 4.58 -0.83 7.26
C LEU A 164 4.71 0.68 7.10
N ASP A 165 4.49 1.47 8.16
CA ASP A 165 4.64 2.93 8.11
C ASP A 165 6.10 3.36 7.87
N LEU A 166 7.07 2.64 8.45
CA LEU A 166 8.49 2.84 8.15
C LEU A 166 8.79 2.54 6.67
N LEU A 167 8.30 1.41 6.15
CA LEU A 167 8.51 1.04 4.75
C LEU A 167 7.82 1.98 3.76
N ARG A 168 6.65 2.51 4.10
CA ARG A 168 5.97 3.55 3.31
C ARG A 168 6.84 4.80 3.19
N SER A 169 7.38 5.26 4.32
CA SER A 169 8.25 6.44 4.37
C SER A 169 9.50 6.27 3.51
N GLU A 170 10.13 5.09 3.56
CA GLU A 170 11.29 4.77 2.73
C GLU A 170 10.96 4.82 1.23
N LEU A 171 9.86 4.20 0.80
CA LEU A 171 9.44 4.22 -0.61
C LEU A 171 9.17 5.63 -1.12
N ASP A 172 8.57 6.49 -0.30
CA ASP A 172 8.33 7.88 -0.70
C ASP A 172 9.63 8.69 -0.77
N GLN A 173 10.59 8.44 0.12
CA GLN A 173 11.94 9.02 0.02
C GLN A 173 12.63 8.59 -1.28
N GLN A 174 12.61 7.29 -1.60
CA GLN A 174 13.15 6.77 -2.86
C GLN A 174 12.48 7.44 -4.07
N ARG A 175 11.17 7.58 -4.06
CA ARG A 175 10.41 8.26 -5.13
C ARG A 175 10.77 9.74 -5.25
N ALA A 176 10.90 10.45 -4.13
CA ALA A 176 11.27 11.86 -4.12
C ALA A 176 12.69 12.07 -4.67
N LEU A 177 13.65 11.22 -4.30
CA LEU A 177 15.00 11.24 -4.84
C LEU A 177 14.98 10.99 -6.36
N MET A 178 14.24 10.00 -6.84
CA MET A 178 14.10 9.73 -8.27
C MET A 178 13.48 10.91 -9.04
N GLN A 179 12.51 11.62 -8.46
CA GLN A 179 11.90 12.80 -9.08
C GLN A 179 12.82 14.04 -9.05
N GLY A 180 13.60 14.22 -7.98
CA GLY A 180 14.57 15.31 -7.86
C GLY A 180 15.78 15.16 -8.79
N VAL A 181 16.22 13.93 -9.05
CA VAL A 181 17.31 13.63 -10.01
C VAL A 181 16.89 13.91 -11.46
N VAL A 182 15.59 13.84 -11.77
CA VAL A 182 15.07 14.04 -13.15
C VAL A 182 14.96 15.53 -13.53
N ILE A 183 15.09 16.47 -12.60
CA ILE A 183 14.97 17.92 -12.85
C ILE A 183 16.32 18.57 -13.23
N GLN A 184 17.43 17.82 -13.25
CA GLN A 184 18.72 18.28 -13.76
C GLN A 184 18.98 17.75 -15.18
N LEU A 185 18.30 18.31 -16.19
CA LEU A 185 18.70 18.24 -17.60
C LEU A 185 18.43 19.58 -18.30
#